data_AF-A0A352XML5-F1
#
_entry.id   AF-A0A352XML5-F1
#
_cell.length_a   1.000
_cell.length_b   1.000
_cell.length_c   1.000
_cell.angle_alpha   90.00
_cell.angle_beta   90.00
_cell.angle_gamma   90.00
#
_symmetry.space_group_name_H-M   'P 1'
#
loop_
_entity.id
_entity.type
_entity.pdbx_description
1 polymer ?
#
loop_
_entity_poly.entity_id
_entity_poly.type
_entity_poly.pdbx_seq_one_letter_code
_entity_poly.pdbx_strand_id
1 'polypeptide(L)'
;MPLLAPTENLQPTQEDKIDRQVSHLIAIPNQVKGQLIAAYKQAHSLMWGNQGEVTPAQRIAKLNETAAAAEFLAIEGVLFAFLTQTLAQQDAGALAEVTALHEAIPAHSISQDGTVTLD
;
A
#
# COMPACT_ATOMS: atom_id res chain seq x y z
N MET A 1 -58.29 -20.02 4.29
CA MET A 1 -58.00 -18.59 4.08
C MET A 1 -56.51 -18.38 4.31
N PRO A 2 -55.75 -17.77 3.38
CA PRO A 2 -54.31 -17.62 3.53
C PRO A 2 -53.99 -16.50 4.54
N LEU A 3 -53.03 -16.74 5.43
CA LEU A 3 -52.40 -15.71 6.26
C LEU A 3 -51.33 -15.03 5.43
N LEU A 4 -51.53 -13.75 5.09
CA LEU A 4 -50.51 -12.89 4.53
C LEU A 4 -49.50 -12.58 5.66
N ALA A 5 -48.27 -13.09 5.53
CA ALA A 5 -47.17 -12.64 6.38
C ALA A 5 -46.88 -11.15 6.07
N PRO A 6 -46.65 -10.31 7.09
CA PRO A 6 -46.31 -8.92 6.86
C PRO A 6 -44.95 -8.85 6.17
N THR A 7 -44.89 -8.25 4.98
CA THR A 7 -43.64 -7.81 4.36
C THR A 7 -42.98 -6.80 5.27
N GLU A 8 -41.97 -7.26 6.01
CA GLU A 8 -41.07 -6.44 6.81
C GLU A 8 -40.28 -5.55 5.84
N ASN A 9 -40.80 -4.34 5.62
CA ASN A 9 -40.11 -3.29 4.87
C ASN A 9 -38.99 -2.75 5.78
N LEU A 10 -37.90 -3.51 5.90
CA LEU A 10 -36.70 -3.08 6.61
C LEU A 10 -36.04 -1.96 5.80
N GLN A 11 -36.49 -0.72 6.04
CA GLN A 11 -35.75 0.44 5.59
C GLN A 11 -34.39 0.43 6.29
N PRO A 12 -33.28 0.57 5.53
CA PRO A 12 -31.95 0.56 6.13
C PRO A 12 -31.86 1.67 7.17
N THR A 13 -31.39 1.29 8.37
CA THR A 13 -31.22 2.21 9.48
C THR A 13 -30.18 3.27 9.12
N GLN A 14 -30.14 4.37 9.88
CA GLN A 14 -29.14 5.41 9.65
C GLN A 14 -27.71 4.89 9.91
N GLU A 15 -27.56 3.94 10.84
CA GLU A 15 -26.31 3.19 11.07
C GLU A 15 -25.93 2.37 9.85
N ASP A 16 -26.86 1.59 9.26
CA ASP A 16 -26.59 0.83 8.03
C ASP A 16 -26.14 1.73 6.86
N LYS A 17 -26.67 2.96 6.79
CA LYS A 17 -26.29 3.94 5.76
C LYS A 17 -24.91 4.51 6.01
N ILE A 18 -24.58 4.82 7.27
CA ILE A 18 -23.24 5.28 7.66
C ILE A 18 -22.23 4.16 7.43
N ASP A 19 -22.52 2.93 7.83
CA ASP A 19 -21.64 1.78 7.62
C ASP A 19 -21.42 1.51 6.14
N ARG A 20 -22.43 1.66 5.28
CA ARG A 20 -22.25 1.60 3.82
C ARG A 20 -21.43 2.76 3.28
N GLN A 21 -21.63 3.98 3.76
CA GLN A 21 -20.85 5.15 3.33
C GLN A 21 -19.39 5.06 3.77
N VAL A 22 -19.14 4.62 5.01
CA VAL A 22 -17.81 4.31 5.54
C VAL A 22 -17.20 3.14 4.78
N SER A 23 -17.96 2.08 4.51
CA SER A 23 -17.50 0.96 3.67
C SER A 23 -17.18 1.40 2.24
N HIS A 24 -17.91 2.38 1.67
CA HIS A 24 -17.61 2.95 0.36
C HIS A 24 -16.38 3.88 0.37
N LEU A 25 -16.12 4.56 1.48
CA LEU A 25 -14.88 5.32 1.70
C LEU A 25 -13.67 4.39 1.89
N ILE A 26 -13.87 3.25 2.54
CA ILE A 26 -12.85 2.19 2.75
C ILE A 26 -12.65 1.34 1.48
N ALA A 27 -13.71 1.17 0.69
CA ALA A 27 -13.65 0.51 -0.61
C ALA A 27 -13.02 1.48 -1.63
N ILE A 28 -11.68 1.53 -1.62
CA ILE A 28 -10.93 2.11 -2.73
C ILE A 28 -11.49 1.49 -4.02
N PRO A 29 -11.94 2.30 -5.00
CA PRO A 29 -12.43 1.77 -6.26
C PRO A 29 -11.39 0.80 -6.83
N ASN A 30 -11.80 -0.40 -7.24
CA ASN A 30 -10.87 -1.44 -7.68
C ASN A 30 -9.87 -0.95 -8.75
N GLN A 31 -10.27 0.05 -9.56
CA GLN A 31 -9.40 0.74 -10.51
C GLN A 31 -8.26 1.52 -9.83
N VAL A 32 -8.56 2.32 -8.80
CA VAL A 32 -7.57 3.07 -8.01
C VAL A 32 -6.66 2.10 -7.26
N LYS A 33 -7.21 1.02 -6.68
CA LYS A 33 -6.45 -0.05 -6.03
C LYS A 33 -5.43 -0.68 -7.00
N GLY A 34 -5.89 -1.07 -8.19
CA GLY A 34 -5.03 -1.64 -9.23
C GLY A 34 -3.93 -0.66 -9.68
N GLN A 35 -4.26 0.62 -9.83
CA GLN A 35 -3.27 1.66 -10.16
C GLN A 35 -2.22 1.85 -9.06
N LEU A 36 -2.63 1.86 -7.80
CA LEU A 36 -1.71 2.00 -6.66
C LEU A 36 -0.76 0.80 -6.56
N ILE A 37 -1.27 -0.43 -6.71
CA ILE A 37 -0.42 -1.63 -6.72
C ILE A 37 0.56 -1.59 -7.89
N ALA A 38 0.09 -1.23 -9.10
CA ALA A 38 0.95 -1.13 -10.27
C ALA A 38 2.05 -0.06 -10.09
N ALA A 39 1.69 1.10 -9.56
CA ALA A 39 2.63 2.18 -9.25
C ALA A 39 3.65 1.74 -8.20
N TYR A 40 3.22 1.05 -7.14
CA TYR A 40 4.12 0.50 -6.12
C TYR A 40 5.11 -0.51 -6.71
N LYS A 41 4.64 -1.46 -7.54
CA LYS A 41 5.49 -2.42 -8.26
C LYS A 41 6.53 -1.73 -9.12
N GLN A 42 6.12 -0.70 -9.86
CA GLN A 42 7.02 0.06 -10.72
C GLN A 42 8.05 0.84 -9.91
N ALA A 43 7.64 1.55 -8.86
CA ALA A 43 8.54 2.28 -7.97
C ALA A 43 9.55 1.33 -7.31
N HIS A 44 9.08 0.18 -6.82
CA HIS A 44 9.94 -0.86 -6.25
C HIS A 44 10.98 -1.34 -7.26
N SER A 45 10.56 -1.67 -8.50
CA SER A 45 11.48 -2.12 -9.56
C SER A 45 12.52 -1.06 -9.93
N LEU A 46 12.13 0.22 -9.98
CA LEU A 46 13.04 1.33 -10.28
C LEU A 46 14.08 1.53 -9.18
N MET A 47 13.70 1.37 -7.91
CA MET A 47 14.57 1.66 -6.77
C MET A 47 15.42 0.47 -6.36
N TRP A 48 14.84 -0.73 -6.32
CA TRP A 48 15.45 -1.93 -5.77
C TRP A 48 15.88 -2.95 -6.82
N GLY A 49 15.46 -2.80 -8.08
CA GLY A 49 15.94 -3.64 -9.19
C GLY A 49 17.19 -3.07 -9.87
N ASN A 50 18.08 -3.90 -10.41
CA ASN A 50 19.21 -3.40 -11.21
C ASN A 50 18.70 -2.70 -12.48
N GLN A 51 19.07 -1.42 -12.66
CA GLN A 51 18.71 -0.64 -13.85
C GLN A 51 19.97 -0.47 -14.70
N GLY A 52 20.21 -1.42 -15.60
CA GLY A 52 21.50 -1.54 -16.27
C GLY A 52 22.62 -1.80 -15.26
N GLU A 53 23.63 -0.95 -15.24
CA GLU A 53 24.76 -1.03 -14.30
C GLU A 53 24.50 -0.33 -12.96
N VAL A 54 23.36 0.36 -12.80
CA VAL A 54 23.04 1.11 -11.58
C VAL A 54 22.36 0.22 -10.55
N THR A 55 23.05 0.01 -9.43
CA THR A 55 22.57 -0.78 -8.30
C THR A 55 21.71 0.04 -7.34
N PRO A 56 20.89 -0.60 -6.48
CA PRO A 56 20.15 0.10 -5.43
C PRO A 56 21.06 0.91 -4.49
N ALA A 57 22.23 0.37 -4.13
CA ALA A 57 23.20 1.05 -3.27
C ALA A 57 23.70 2.36 -3.91
N GLN A 58 23.95 2.37 -5.22
CA GLN A 58 24.35 3.60 -5.93
C GLN A 58 23.23 4.64 -5.99
N ARG A 59 21.97 4.21 -6.13
CA ARG A 59 20.81 5.14 -6.06
C ARG A 59 20.64 5.73 -4.68
N ILE A 60 20.76 4.92 -3.63
CA ILE A 60 20.69 5.41 -2.24
C ILE A 60 21.85 6.37 -1.96
N ALA A 61 23.08 6.05 -2.39
CA ALA A 61 24.21 6.97 -2.29
C ALA A 61 23.90 8.33 -2.94
N LYS A 62 23.26 8.32 -4.12
CA LYS A 62 22.85 9.55 -4.80
C LYS A 62 21.77 10.34 -4.04
N LEU A 63 20.82 9.64 -3.43
CA LEU A 63 19.78 10.28 -2.61
C LEU A 63 20.33 10.82 -1.28
N ASN A 64 21.38 10.21 -0.73
CA ASN A 64 22.08 10.74 0.44
C ASN A 64 22.75 12.09 0.15
N GLU A 65 23.27 12.30 -1.07
CA GLU A 65 23.85 13.61 -1.47
C GLU A 65 22.86 14.77 -1.34
N THR A 66 21.55 14.48 -1.43
CA THR A 66 20.47 15.47 -1.29
C THR A 66 19.67 15.31 0.00
N ALA A 67 20.14 14.50 0.95
CA ALA A 67 19.44 14.17 2.20
C ALA A 67 18.01 13.63 2.00
N ALA A 68 17.71 13.03 0.84
CA ALA A 68 16.37 12.57 0.46
C ALA A 68 16.15 11.06 0.69
N ALA A 69 17.21 10.31 1.02
CA ALA A 69 17.14 8.85 1.13
C ALA A 69 16.24 8.39 2.29
N ALA A 70 16.36 9.01 3.47
CA ALA A 70 15.54 8.67 4.63
C ALA A 70 14.06 9.01 4.42
N GLU A 71 13.76 10.16 3.82
CA GLU A 71 12.39 10.56 3.48
C GLU A 71 11.77 9.60 2.47
N PHE A 72 12.53 9.21 1.44
CA PHE A 72 12.10 8.21 0.48
C PHE A 72 11.71 6.89 1.16
N LEU A 73 12.54 6.37 2.07
CA LEU A 73 12.25 5.14 2.82
C LEU A 73 11.01 5.29 3.73
N ALA A 74 10.84 6.43 4.37
CA ALA A 74 9.66 6.70 5.19
C ALA A 74 8.37 6.69 4.35
N ILE A 75 8.40 7.32 3.16
CA ILE A 75 7.27 7.31 2.23
C ILE A 75 6.97 5.89 1.72
N GLU A 76 8.00 5.10 1.42
CA GLU A 76 7.85 3.69 1.04
C GLU A 76 7.14 2.89 2.12
N GLY A 77 7.59 2.99 3.38
CA GLY A 77 6.98 2.28 4.50
C GLY A 77 5.52 2.70 4.75
N VAL A 78 5.20 3.99 4.62
CA VAL A 78 3.82 4.49 4.73
C VAL A 78 2.94 3.93 3.62
N LEU A 79 3.43 3.91 2.38
CA LEU A 79 2.69 3.37 1.24
C LEU A 79 2.47 1.87 1.38
N PHE A 80 3.48 1.12 1.83
CA PHE A 80 3.36 -0.31 2.14
C PHE A 80 2.30 -0.58 3.22
N ALA A 81 2.35 0.16 4.33
CA ALA A 81 1.37 0.02 5.42
C ALA A 81 -0.07 0.31 4.94
N PHE A 82 -0.23 1.32 4.10
CA PHE A 82 -1.53 1.65 3.50
C PHE A 82 -2.06 0.54 2.58
N LEU A 83 -1.22 0.03 1.69
CA LEU A 83 -1.58 -1.04 0.76
C LEU A 83 -1.94 -2.32 1.51
N THR A 84 -1.12 -2.74 2.49
CA THR A 84 -1.37 -3.96 3.26
C THR A 84 -2.69 -3.90 4.03
N GLN A 85 -3.00 -2.79 4.70
CA GLN A 85 -4.28 -2.59 5.39
C GLN A 85 -5.47 -2.66 4.45
N THR A 86 -5.36 -2.03 3.27
CA THR A 86 -6.42 -2.01 2.27
C THR A 86 -6.65 -3.41 1.68
N LEU A 87 -5.57 -4.15 1.38
CA LEU A 87 -5.63 -5.43 0.67
C LEU A 87 -5.99 -6.60 1.58
N ALA A 88 -5.68 -6.55 2.88
CA ALA A 88 -5.91 -7.65 3.82
C ALA A 88 -7.34 -8.18 3.85
N GLN A 89 -8.34 -7.33 3.61
CA GLN A 89 -9.75 -7.73 3.61
C GLN A 89 -10.35 -7.89 2.22
N GLN A 90 -9.61 -7.56 1.15
CA GLN A 90 -10.16 -7.40 -0.19
C GLN A 90 -9.47 -8.25 -1.25
N ASP A 91 -8.18 -8.55 -1.10
CA ASP A 91 -7.36 -9.15 -2.14
C ASP A 91 -6.11 -9.81 -1.56
N ALA A 92 -6.23 -11.06 -1.12
CA ALA A 92 -5.14 -11.81 -0.51
C ALA A 92 -3.97 -12.07 -1.49
N GLY A 93 -4.26 -12.15 -2.80
CA GLY A 93 -3.23 -12.32 -3.83
C GLY A 93 -2.38 -11.06 -3.97
N ALA A 94 -3.02 -9.91 -4.16
CA ALA A 94 -2.32 -8.64 -4.22
C ALA A 94 -1.59 -8.30 -2.91
N LEU A 95 -2.17 -8.66 -1.75
CA LEU A 95 -1.49 -8.52 -0.46
C LEU A 95 -0.17 -9.30 -0.46
N ALA A 96 -0.20 -10.58 -0.82
CA ALA A 96 0.99 -11.43 -0.84
C ALA A 96 2.07 -10.86 -1.78
N GLU A 97 1.68 -10.35 -2.95
CA GLU A 97 2.60 -9.72 -3.89
C GLU A 97 3.25 -8.45 -3.33
N VAL A 98 2.48 -7.56 -2.70
CA VAL A 98 2.99 -6.31 -2.10
C VAL A 98 3.92 -6.62 -0.93
N THR A 99 3.57 -7.59 -0.07
CA THR A 99 4.41 -8.05 1.04
C THR A 99 5.72 -8.64 0.53
N ALA A 100 5.69 -9.52 -0.47
CA ALA A 100 6.89 -10.11 -1.04
C ALA A 100 7.84 -9.07 -1.65
N LEU A 101 7.31 -7.99 -2.23
CA LEU A 101 8.12 -6.88 -2.72
C LEU A 101 8.79 -6.14 -1.57
N HIS A 102 8.03 -5.74 -0.55
CA HIS A 102 8.58 -5.02 0.60
C HIS A 102 9.67 -5.84 1.33
N GLU A 103 9.48 -7.16 1.47
CA GLU A 103 10.48 -8.06 2.06
C GLU A 103 11.75 -8.22 1.21
N ALA A 104 11.70 -7.90 -0.09
CA ALA A 104 12.86 -7.93 -0.97
C ALA A 104 13.69 -6.63 -0.93
N ILE A 105 13.24 -5.61 -0.18
CA ILE A 105 14.03 -4.40 0.05
C ILE A 105 15.28 -4.78 0.87
N PRO A 106 16.49 -4.39 0.43
CA PRO A 106 17.70 -4.65 1.18
C PRO A 106 17.60 -4.13 2.62
N ALA A 107 18.16 -4.89 3.55
CA ALA A 107 18.34 -4.43 4.91
C ALA A 107 19.10 -3.11 4.90
N HIS A 108 18.70 -2.20 5.76
CA HIS A 108 19.22 -0.84 5.75
C HIS A 108 19.23 -0.25 7.15
N SER A 109 20.10 0.75 7.32
CA SER A 109 20.18 1.56 8.53
C SER A 109 20.14 3.04 8.19
N ILE A 110 19.58 3.82 9.12
CA ILE A 110 19.51 5.28 9.02
C ILE A 110 20.27 5.85 10.22
N SER A 111 21.32 6.64 9.96
CA SER A 111 22.09 7.33 11.00
C SER A 111 21.35 8.58 11.52
N GLN A 112 21.86 9.16 12.61
CA GLN A 112 21.25 10.34 13.23
C GLN A 112 21.21 11.57 12.32
N ASP A 113 22.12 11.67 11.36
CA ASP A 113 22.18 12.75 10.37
C ASP A 113 21.31 12.47 9.12
N GLY A 114 20.57 11.35 9.10
CA GLY A 114 19.68 10.97 8.02
C GLY A 114 20.35 10.21 6.86
N THR A 115 21.64 9.88 6.97
CA THR A 115 22.32 9.05 5.97
C THR A 115 21.80 7.63 6.00
N VAL A 116 21.47 7.09 4.83
CA VAL A 116 20.99 5.71 4.67
C VAL A 116 22.10 4.81 4.15
N THR A 117 22.30 3.67 4.79
CA THR A 117 23.21 2.61 4.31
C THR A 117 22.42 1.35 4.02
N LEU A 118 22.72 0.67 2.91
CA LEU A 118 22.18 -0.65 2.57
C LEU A 118 23.23 -1.72 2.91
N ASP A 119 22.78 -2.85 3.45
CA ASP A 119 23.59 -4.04 3.72
C ASP A 119 23.80 -4.92 2.47
#